data_AF-A0A2E2PG88-F1
#
_entry.id   AF-A0A2E2PG88-F1
#
_cell.length_a   1.000
_cell.length_b   1.000
_cell.length_c   1.000
_cell.angle_alpha   90.00
_cell.angle_beta   90.00
_cell.angle_gamma   90.00
#
_symmetry.space_group_name_H-M   'P 1'
#
loop_
_entity.id
_entity.type
_entity.pdbx_description
1 polymer ?
#
loop_
_entity_poly.entity_id
_entity_poly.type
_entity_poly.pdbx_seq_one_letter_code
_entity_poly.pdbx_strand_id
1 'polypeptide(L)'
;MVKTEDKNKNIVTNLNFQKDLRQTPKNYDAERALLGAILSNNKAFEQVESFLSKEDFAQPLNQKIFFYIKKVIDKGQIADLNTIKLFFENDEDFKENGGIGYLLKICEDSVSIINAGHYARVIHDLSQRRQLINFGTNLVNNSYMVSVEEDSNEIIEKAEQELYDLATFGIIETGPRAFDSVVSEAINYAEKAFKKDSEIVGLKTGLKDFDKKIGGLHNSDLIIVAGRPSMGKTAFATNIAFNISKHLQKKVKENPNSKGKVLFYSLEMSSEQLATRILSENSGVASEQIRTGNISKNDFTNLVKSSEELSNLALFIDDSPALSVSSIRTRARRLKRKEGLDLIIIDYLQLITSTSKNLNDNRVKEVSDITRGLKALAKELNVPVIALSQLSRKVEDREEKRPQLSDLRESGAIEQDADLVIFLYREEYYLARTEPTEGTEKHTTWVSKMDEVHNLAEAIIAKHRHGPISKVKLHFNPSSTKFSDFIDNNNFSD
;
A
#
# COMPACT_ATOMS: atom_id res chain seq x y z
N MET A 1 60.56 -22.69 34.34
CA MET A 1 59.43 -21.79 34.64
C MET A 1 59.63 -20.56 33.77
N VAL A 2 58.82 -20.19 32.78
CA VAL A 2 57.43 -20.44 32.41
C VAL A 2 57.35 -20.41 30.88
N LYS A 3 56.58 -21.29 30.25
CA LYS A 3 56.02 -21.06 28.91
C LYS A 3 54.56 -21.51 28.91
N THR A 4 53.70 -20.54 28.67
CA THR A 4 52.29 -20.64 28.27
C THR A 4 52.19 -21.18 26.85
N GLU A 5 51.33 -22.16 26.58
CA GLU A 5 50.78 -22.43 25.24
C GLU A 5 49.51 -23.31 25.31
N ASP A 6 48.44 -22.73 24.78
CA ASP A 6 47.33 -23.32 24.02
C ASP A 6 46.58 -24.57 24.53
N LYS A 7 45.49 -24.31 25.27
CA LYS A 7 44.28 -25.17 25.28
C LYS A 7 43.17 -24.51 24.48
N ASN A 8 43.04 -24.86 23.19
CA ASN A 8 41.77 -24.86 22.46
C ASN A 8 41.91 -25.50 21.06
N LYS A 9 42.32 -26.77 21.02
CA LYS A 9 42.06 -27.67 19.89
C LYS A 9 41.50 -28.95 20.46
N ASN A 10 40.17 -29.10 20.41
CA ASN A 10 39.44 -30.38 20.36
C ASN A 10 37.94 -30.13 20.57
N ILE A 11 37.26 -29.58 19.56
CA ILE A 11 35.82 -29.82 19.35
C ILE A 11 35.59 -29.96 17.84
N VAL A 12 36.21 -30.96 17.22
CA VAL A 12 35.79 -31.47 15.91
C VAL A 12 35.90 -32.98 16.00
N THR A 13 34.81 -33.64 16.40
CA THR A 13 34.55 -35.03 16.02
C THR A 13 33.09 -35.39 16.32
N ASN A 14 32.48 -36.02 15.33
CA ASN A 14 31.23 -36.79 15.37
C ASN A 14 29.92 -36.01 15.26
N LEU A 15 29.70 -35.40 14.09
CA LEU A 15 28.36 -35.37 13.49
C LEU A 15 28.29 -36.49 12.46
N ASN A 16 27.48 -37.49 12.75
CA ASN A 16 27.14 -38.63 11.89
C ASN A 16 26.72 -38.13 10.49
N PHE A 17 27.61 -38.31 9.51
CA PHE A 17 27.30 -38.19 8.08
C PHE A 17 26.50 -39.41 7.62
N GLN A 18 25.27 -39.59 8.10
CA GLN A 18 24.23 -40.15 7.26
C GLN A 18 23.64 -38.97 6.49
N LYS A 19 24.21 -38.75 5.31
CA LYS A 19 23.77 -37.75 4.35
C LYS A 19 22.43 -38.22 3.78
N ASP A 20 21.34 -37.94 4.48
CA ASP A 20 20.03 -37.89 3.84
C ASP A 20 20.14 -36.88 2.70
N LEU A 21 20.27 -37.39 1.47
CA LEU A 21 20.21 -36.57 0.27
C LEU A 21 18.85 -35.89 0.27
N ARG A 22 18.81 -34.61 0.67
CA ARG A 22 17.59 -33.80 0.63
C ARG A 22 17.09 -33.78 -0.81
N GLN A 23 16.03 -34.54 -1.08
CA GLN A 23 15.40 -34.56 -2.39
C GLN A 23 14.40 -33.41 -2.51
N THR A 24 14.26 -32.87 -3.72
CA THR A 24 13.24 -31.86 -4.00
C THR A 24 11.83 -32.47 -3.84
N PRO A 25 10.90 -31.78 -3.17
CA PRO A 25 9.54 -32.28 -2.96
C PRO A 25 8.81 -32.52 -4.29
N LYS A 26 8.28 -33.73 -4.46
CA LYS A 26 7.61 -34.16 -5.69
C LYS A 26 6.62 -35.29 -5.41
N ASN A 27 5.58 -35.39 -6.25
CA ASN A 27 4.61 -36.48 -6.18
C ASN A 27 4.14 -36.82 -7.60
N TYR A 28 4.86 -37.73 -8.25
CA TYR A 28 4.57 -38.14 -9.62
C TYR A 28 3.22 -38.86 -9.74
N ASP A 29 2.74 -39.50 -8.68
CA ASP A 29 1.45 -40.20 -8.70
C ASP A 29 0.29 -39.21 -8.73
N ALA A 30 0.39 -38.11 -7.95
CA ALA A 30 -0.57 -37.02 -8.00
C ALA A 30 -0.58 -36.33 -9.37
N GLU A 31 0.60 -36.12 -9.97
CA GLU A 31 0.72 -35.56 -11.33
C GLU A 31 0.04 -36.44 -12.37
N ARG A 32 0.30 -37.75 -12.37
CA ARG A 32 -0.35 -38.69 -13.31
C ARG A 32 -1.85 -38.78 -13.07
N ALA A 33 -2.30 -38.84 -11.82
CA ALA A 33 -3.71 -38.88 -11.46
C ALA A 33 -4.46 -37.63 -11.95
N LEU A 34 -3.86 -36.44 -11.81
CA LEU A 34 -4.44 -35.20 -12.30
C LEU A 34 -4.53 -35.19 -13.84
N LEU A 35 -3.44 -35.51 -14.53
CA LEU A 35 -3.43 -35.55 -15.99
C LEU A 35 -4.43 -36.58 -16.53
N GLY A 36 -4.51 -37.76 -15.92
CA GLY A 36 -5.48 -38.79 -16.26
C GLY A 36 -6.92 -38.34 -16.05
N ALA A 37 -7.20 -37.62 -14.96
CA ALA A 37 -8.51 -37.04 -14.71
C ALA A 37 -8.90 -36.00 -15.77
N ILE A 38 -7.97 -35.13 -16.19
CA ILE A 38 -8.22 -34.11 -17.22
C ILE A 38 -8.42 -34.74 -18.60
N LEU A 39 -7.61 -35.74 -18.97
CA LEU A 39 -7.73 -36.46 -20.24
C LEU A 39 -9.02 -37.27 -20.33
N SER A 40 -9.53 -37.75 -19.20
CA SER A 40 -10.79 -38.51 -19.13
C SER A 40 -12.01 -37.59 -19.12
N ASN A 41 -11.91 -36.42 -18.47
CA ASN A 41 -12.97 -35.42 -18.40
C ASN A 41 -12.37 -34.02 -18.40
N ASN A 42 -12.44 -33.31 -19.52
CA ASN A 42 -11.89 -31.97 -19.64
C ASN A 42 -12.53 -30.94 -18.69
N LYS A 43 -13.71 -31.18 -18.12
CA LYS A 43 -14.28 -30.31 -17.07
C LYS A 43 -13.42 -30.26 -15.79
N ALA A 44 -12.59 -31.29 -15.56
CA ALA A 44 -11.62 -31.27 -14.47
C ALA A 44 -10.57 -30.17 -14.65
N PHE A 45 -10.32 -29.72 -15.88
CA PHE A 45 -9.39 -28.63 -16.18
C PHE A 45 -9.89 -27.28 -15.64
N GLU A 46 -11.20 -27.02 -15.71
CA GLU A 46 -11.81 -25.77 -15.20
C GLU A 46 -11.53 -25.55 -13.70
N GLN A 47 -11.36 -26.65 -12.94
CA GLN A 47 -11.08 -26.58 -11.51
C GLN A 47 -9.63 -26.19 -11.17
N VAL A 48 -8.71 -26.23 -12.15
CA VAL A 48 -7.27 -26.11 -11.92
C VAL A 48 -6.60 -25.03 -12.77
N GLU A 49 -7.23 -24.64 -13.89
CA GLU A 49 -6.69 -23.66 -14.85
C GLU A 49 -6.30 -22.32 -14.21
N SER A 50 -7.04 -21.90 -13.18
CA SER A 50 -6.86 -20.60 -12.52
C SER A 50 -5.59 -20.46 -11.69
N PHE A 51 -4.94 -21.57 -11.29
CA PHE A 51 -3.78 -21.51 -10.39
C PHE A 51 -2.66 -22.51 -10.71
N LEU A 52 -2.87 -23.46 -11.63
CA LEU A 52 -1.88 -24.47 -11.97
C LEU A 52 -1.24 -24.18 -13.34
N SER A 53 0.09 -24.10 -13.39
CA SER A 53 0.85 -23.93 -14.63
C SER A 53 1.65 -25.19 -14.99
N LYS A 54 2.22 -25.23 -16.20
CA LYS A 54 3.05 -26.37 -16.62
C LYS A 54 4.31 -26.49 -15.75
N GLU A 55 4.83 -25.37 -15.24
CA GLU A 55 6.02 -25.31 -14.38
C GLU A 55 5.76 -25.94 -12.99
N ASP A 56 4.49 -26.13 -12.61
CA ASP A 56 4.12 -26.76 -11.34
C ASP A 56 4.35 -28.28 -11.32
N PHE A 57 4.54 -28.92 -12.46
CA PHE A 57 4.84 -30.35 -12.53
C PHE A 57 6.34 -30.58 -12.33
N ALA A 58 6.72 -31.52 -11.46
CA ALA A 58 8.10 -31.88 -11.21
C ALA A 58 8.69 -32.74 -12.35
N GLN A 59 7.86 -33.54 -13.03
CA GLN A 59 8.31 -34.38 -14.14
C GLN A 59 8.24 -33.60 -15.46
N PRO A 60 9.36 -33.43 -16.20
CA PRO A 60 9.38 -32.68 -17.46
C PRO A 60 8.35 -33.17 -18.50
N LEU A 61 8.14 -34.49 -18.56
CA LEU A 61 7.15 -35.11 -19.43
C LEU A 61 5.73 -34.66 -19.09
N ASN A 62 5.38 -34.58 -17.80
CA ASN A 62 4.08 -34.11 -17.34
C ASN A 62 3.89 -32.61 -17.60
N GLN A 63 4.96 -31.80 -17.50
CA GLN A 63 4.93 -30.39 -17.91
C GLN A 63 4.54 -30.25 -19.38
N LYS A 64 5.18 -31.02 -20.28
CA LYS A 64 4.88 -31.04 -21.72
C LYS A 64 3.44 -31.49 -21.97
N ILE A 65 2.99 -32.57 -21.33
CA ILE A 65 1.63 -33.09 -21.49
C ILE A 65 0.59 -32.04 -21.06
N PHE A 66 0.74 -31.44 -19.87
CA PHE A 66 -0.16 -30.39 -19.39
C PHE A 66 -0.21 -29.18 -20.33
N PHE A 67 0.93 -28.77 -20.87
CA PHE A 67 1.01 -27.69 -21.85
C PHE A 67 0.16 -27.96 -23.10
N TYR A 68 0.24 -29.17 -23.67
CA TYR A 68 -0.56 -29.51 -24.84
C TYR A 68 -2.05 -29.68 -24.50
N ILE A 69 -2.37 -30.27 -23.34
CA ILE A 69 -3.76 -30.35 -22.84
C ILE A 69 -4.37 -28.94 -22.80
N LYS A 70 -3.71 -28.00 -22.12
CA LYS A 70 -4.16 -26.60 -22.03
C LYS A 70 -4.35 -26.00 -23.43
N LYS A 71 -3.34 -26.12 -24.31
CA LYS A 71 -3.40 -25.56 -25.67
C LYS A 71 -4.53 -26.12 -26.53
N VAL A 72 -4.92 -27.38 -26.34
CA VAL A 72 -6.03 -28.02 -27.05
C VAL A 72 -7.38 -27.53 -26.50
N ILE A 73 -7.52 -27.49 -25.17
CA ILE A 73 -8.73 -27.01 -24.50
C ILE A 73 -8.98 -25.52 -24.80
N ASP A 74 -7.94 -24.68 -24.75
CA ASP A 74 -8.02 -23.24 -25.06
C ASP A 74 -8.49 -22.97 -26.50
N LYS A 75 -8.26 -23.92 -27.43
CA LYS A 75 -8.76 -23.87 -28.82
C LYS A 75 -10.20 -24.37 -28.97
N GLY A 76 -10.87 -24.71 -27.86
CA GLY A 76 -12.21 -25.29 -27.86
C GLY A 76 -12.24 -26.75 -28.33
N GLN A 77 -11.11 -27.45 -28.32
CA GLN A 77 -11.03 -28.86 -28.73
C GLN A 77 -10.99 -29.78 -27.51
N ILE A 78 -11.43 -31.03 -27.69
CA ILE A 78 -11.39 -32.06 -26.64
C ILE A 78 -9.96 -32.57 -26.51
N ALA A 79 -9.40 -32.49 -25.30
CA ALA A 79 -8.09 -33.04 -25.00
C ALA A 79 -8.23 -34.46 -24.43
N ASP A 80 -8.09 -35.46 -25.29
CA ASP A 80 -8.08 -36.88 -24.92
C ASP A 80 -6.77 -37.57 -25.33
N LEU A 81 -6.62 -38.84 -24.98
CA LEU A 81 -5.42 -39.62 -25.35
C LEU A 81 -5.13 -39.59 -26.85
N ASN A 82 -6.16 -39.65 -27.69
CA ASN A 82 -6.02 -39.69 -29.15
C ASN A 82 -5.58 -38.36 -29.75
N THR A 83 -6.00 -37.26 -29.15
CA THR A 83 -5.66 -35.90 -29.57
C THR A 83 -4.27 -35.53 -29.07
N ILE A 84 -3.96 -35.88 -27.82
CA ILE A 84 -2.66 -35.55 -27.22
C ILE A 84 -1.51 -36.36 -27.82
N LYS A 85 -1.70 -37.63 -28.16
CA LYS A 85 -0.62 -38.47 -28.76
C LYS A 85 -0.06 -37.88 -30.06
N LEU A 86 -0.89 -37.18 -30.85
CA LEU A 86 -0.50 -36.58 -32.14
C LEU A 86 0.62 -35.54 -31.97
N PHE A 87 0.66 -34.84 -30.83
CA PHE A 87 1.68 -33.84 -30.56
C PHE A 87 3.05 -34.44 -30.22
N PHE A 88 3.11 -35.76 -29.98
CA PHE A 88 4.31 -36.47 -29.54
C PHE A 88 4.83 -37.51 -30.55
N GLU A 89 4.20 -37.67 -31.72
CA GLU A 89 4.59 -38.69 -32.72
C GLU A 89 6.04 -38.56 -33.21
N ASN A 90 6.54 -37.32 -33.28
CA ASN A 90 7.89 -36.99 -33.72
C ASN A 90 8.81 -36.51 -32.58
N ASP A 91 8.38 -36.62 -31.32
CA ASP A 91 9.21 -36.24 -30.17
C ASP A 91 10.06 -37.47 -29.74
N GLU A 92 11.36 -37.42 -30.04
CA GLU A 92 12.32 -38.49 -29.68
C GLU A 92 12.47 -38.65 -28.15
N ASP A 93 12.45 -37.54 -27.41
CA ASP A 93 12.53 -37.51 -25.94
C ASP A 93 11.27 -38.15 -25.31
N PHE A 94 10.10 -37.98 -25.93
CA PHE A 94 8.89 -38.69 -25.51
C PHE A 94 8.98 -40.20 -25.72
N LYS A 95 9.56 -40.65 -26.85
CA LYS A 95 9.73 -42.09 -27.15
C LYS A 95 10.68 -42.76 -26.17
N GLU A 96 11.78 -42.10 -25.81
CA GLU A 96 12.76 -42.61 -24.84
C GLU A 96 12.17 -42.72 -23.42
N ASN A 97 11.28 -41.81 -23.03
CA ASN A 97 10.67 -41.76 -21.69
C ASN A 97 9.36 -42.58 -21.56
N GLY A 98 9.20 -43.63 -22.37
CA GLY A 98 8.07 -44.59 -22.28
C GLY A 98 6.96 -44.40 -23.31
N GLY A 99 7.01 -43.35 -24.12
CA GLY A 99 6.17 -43.15 -25.30
C GLY A 99 4.66 -43.25 -25.00
N ILE A 100 3.93 -43.85 -25.94
CA ILE A 100 2.48 -44.06 -25.83
C ILE A 100 2.13 -44.87 -24.57
N GLY A 101 2.99 -45.80 -24.14
CA GLY A 101 2.80 -46.58 -22.93
C GLY A 101 2.71 -45.72 -21.66
N TYR A 102 3.42 -44.60 -21.62
CA TYR A 102 3.34 -43.65 -20.50
C TYR A 102 1.99 -42.90 -20.46
N LEU A 103 1.46 -42.48 -21.62
CA LEU A 103 0.14 -41.85 -21.69
C LEU A 103 -0.99 -42.83 -21.32
N LEU A 104 -0.86 -44.10 -21.71
CA LEU A 104 -1.79 -45.16 -21.28
C LEU A 104 -1.76 -45.33 -19.76
N LYS A 105 -0.57 -45.35 -19.16
CA LYS A 105 -0.42 -45.41 -17.70
C LYS A 105 -1.06 -44.23 -16.98
N ILE A 106 -0.93 -43.00 -17.53
CA ILE A 106 -1.63 -41.82 -17.00
C ILE A 106 -3.15 -42.01 -17.01
N CYS A 107 -3.69 -42.60 -18.07
CA CYS A 107 -5.12 -42.88 -18.17
C CYS A 107 -5.57 -43.99 -17.21
N GLU A 108 -4.73 -45.01 -16.98
CA GLU A 108 -5.02 -46.10 -16.03
C GLU A 108 -4.98 -45.62 -14.56
N ASP A 109 -4.08 -44.70 -14.23
CA ASP A 109 -3.97 -44.09 -12.89
C ASP A 109 -5.13 -43.12 -12.57
N SER A 110 -6.10 -42.93 -13.47
CA SER A 110 -7.27 -42.04 -13.31
C SER A 110 -8.38 -42.64 -12.43
N VAL A 111 -8.04 -43.09 -11.22
CA VAL A 111 -8.97 -43.87 -10.36
C VAL A 111 -10.14 -43.05 -9.79
N SER A 112 -10.13 -41.70 -9.87
CA SER A 112 -11.31 -40.88 -9.50
C SER A 112 -11.28 -39.47 -10.09
N ILE A 113 -12.20 -39.21 -11.03
CA ILE A 113 -12.47 -37.89 -11.66
C ILE A 113 -12.82 -36.81 -10.60
N ILE A 114 -13.29 -37.22 -9.41
CA ILE A 114 -13.82 -36.34 -8.36
C ILE A 114 -12.72 -35.52 -7.66
N ASN A 115 -11.46 -35.96 -7.69
CA ASN A 115 -10.37 -35.39 -6.88
C ASN A 115 -9.36 -34.51 -7.64
N ALA A 116 -9.64 -34.10 -8.88
CA ALA A 116 -8.73 -33.28 -9.68
C ALA A 116 -8.24 -32.02 -8.94
N GLY A 117 -9.16 -31.26 -8.33
CA GLY A 117 -8.79 -30.08 -7.54
C GLY A 117 -7.92 -30.39 -6.32
N HIS A 118 -8.07 -31.56 -5.68
CA HIS A 118 -7.22 -31.97 -4.56
C HIS A 118 -5.79 -32.28 -5.03
N TYR A 119 -5.63 -33.07 -6.09
CA TYR A 119 -4.31 -33.39 -6.64
C TYR A 119 -3.60 -32.13 -7.17
N ALA A 120 -4.32 -31.23 -7.83
CA ALA A 120 -3.76 -29.96 -8.28
C ALA A 120 -3.23 -29.10 -7.12
N ARG A 121 -3.96 -29.03 -5.99
CA ARG A 121 -3.46 -28.34 -4.78
C ARG A 121 -2.20 -28.97 -4.22
N VAL A 122 -2.11 -30.30 -4.21
CA VAL A 122 -0.90 -31.02 -3.77
C VAL A 122 0.27 -30.72 -4.69
N ILE A 123 0.08 -30.76 -6.01
CA ILE A 123 1.12 -30.45 -7.00
C ILE A 123 1.59 -29.00 -6.85
N HIS A 124 0.66 -28.06 -6.68
CA HIS A 124 0.95 -26.64 -6.51
C HIS A 124 1.72 -26.37 -5.20
N ASP A 125 1.33 -26.96 -4.05
CA ASP A 125 2.08 -26.85 -2.79
C ASP A 125 3.51 -27.41 -2.94
N LEU A 126 3.67 -28.54 -3.61
CA LEU A 126 4.99 -29.12 -3.87
C LEU A 126 5.82 -28.24 -4.83
N SER A 127 5.20 -27.61 -5.82
CA SER A 127 5.83 -26.62 -6.70
C SER A 127 6.34 -25.42 -5.92
N GLN A 128 5.50 -24.81 -5.08
CA GLN A 128 5.89 -23.69 -4.22
C GLN A 128 7.07 -24.07 -3.31
N ARG A 129 7.06 -25.28 -2.73
CA ARG A 129 8.21 -25.77 -1.95
C ARG A 129 9.48 -25.89 -2.78
N ARG A 130 9.41 -26.37 -4.03
CA ARG A 130 10.57 -26.43 -4.93
C ARG A 130 11.09 -25.03 -5.27
N GLN A 131 10.18 -24.08 -5.55
CA GLN A 131 10.53 -22.69 -5.80
C GLN A 131 11.22 -22.05 -4.58
N LEU A 132 10.71 -22.29 -3.37
CA LEU A 132 11.34 -21.84 -2.12
C LEU A 132 12.73 -22.45 -1.89
N ILE A 133 12.93 -23.73 -2.24
CA ILE A 133 14.25 -24.38 -2.16
C ILE A 133 15.21 -23.74 -3.15
N ASN A 134 14.77 -23.47 -4.39
CA ASN A 134 15.58 -22.80 -5.40
C ASN A 134 15.95 -21.38 -4.96
N PHE A 135 14.97 -20.60 -4.47
CA PHE A 135 15.20 -19.28 -3.88
C PHE A 135 16.24 -19.32 -2.76
N GLY A 136 16.07 -20.23 -1.80
CA GLY A 136 17.02 -20.37 -0.69
C GLY A 136 18.42 -20.76 -1.17
N THR A 137 18.51 -21.61 -2.19
CA THR A 137 19.80 -22.01 -2.79
C THR A 137 20.47 -20.82 -3.50
N ASN A 138 19.70 -20.04 -4.28
CA ASN A 138 20.18 -18.84 -4.95
C ASN A 138 20.63 -17.77 -3.94
N LEU A 139 19.84 -17.53 -2.89
CA LEU A 139 20.16 -16.58 -1.82
C LEU A 139 21.47 -16.95 -1.12
N VAL A 140 21.65 -18.22 -0.78
CA VAL A 140 22.90 -18.72 -0.18
C VAL A 140 24.07 -18.53 -1.13
N ASN A 141 23.92 -18.91 -2.41
CA ASN A 141 24.98 -18.75 -3.41
C ASN A 141 25.38 -17.29 -3.60
N ASN A 142 24.39 -16.40 -3.75
CA ASN A 142 24.61 -14.95 -3.89
C ASN A 142 25.27 -14.36 -2.65
N SER A 143 24.89 -14.80 -1.45
CA SER A 143 25.48 -14.32 -0.18
C SER A 143 26.95 -14.72 -0.01
N TYR A 144 27.41 -15.79 -0.66
CA TYR A 144 28.82 -16.17 -0.68
C TYR A 144 29.64 -15.42 -1.74
N MET A 145 28.99 -14.84 -2.77
CA MET A 145 29.67 -14.08 -3.81
C MET A 145 29.98 -12.67 -3.32
N VAL A 146 31.23 -12.42 -2.96
CA VAL A 146 31.70 -11.06 -2.62
C VAL A 146 31.94 -10.28 -3.90
N SER A 147 31.07 -9.30 -4.20
CA SER A 147 31.20 -8.34 -5.30
C SER A 147 31.56 -6.96 -4.77
N VAL A 148 32.25 -6.14 -5.58
CA VAL A 148 32.50 -4.73 -5.28
C VAL A 148 31.26 -3.87 -5.57
N GLU A 149 30.35 -4.37 -6.40
CA GLU A 149 29.17 -3.64 -6.91
C GLU A 149 27.88 -3.91 -6.12
N GLU A 150 27.82 -4.99 -5.32
CA GLU A 150 26.64 -5.37 -4.54
C GLU A 150 27.00 -5.43 -3.06
N ASP A 151 26.32 -4.61 -2.25
CA ASP A 151 26.40 -4.69 -0.80
C ASP A 151 25.33 -5.65 -0.22
N SER A 152 25.40 -5.90 1.08
CA SER A 152 24.45 -6.78 1.75
C SER A 152 23.00 -6.28 1.70
N ASN A 153 22.79 -4.96 1.62
CA ASN A 153 21.45 -4.39 1.55
C ASN A 153 20.83 -4.65 0.18
N GLU A 154 21.60 -4.53 -0.90
CA GLU A 154 21.13 -4.89 -2.25
C GLU A 154 20.74 -6.37 -2.36
N ILE A 155 21.49 -7.27 -1.71
CA ILE A 155 21.15 -8.70 -1.65
C ILE A 155 19.83 -8.90 -0.88
N ILE A 156 19.63 -8.20 0.23
CA ILE A 156 18.38 -8.26 1.01
C ILE A 156 17.21 -7.75 0.18
N GLU A 157 17.34 -6.61 -0.50
CA GLU A 157 16.27 -6.04 -1.35
C GLU A 157 15.88 -6.99 -2.49
N LYS A 158 16.87 -7.59 -3.18
CA LYS A 158 16.61 -8.58 -4.23
C LYS A 158 15.92 -9.82 -3.68
N ALA A 159 16.35 -10.29 -2.51
CA ALA A 159 15.73 -11.44 -1.85
C ALA A 159 14.29 -11.16 -1.45
N GLU A 160 14.00 -9.95 -0.94
CA GLU A 160 12.64 -9.52 -0.64
C GLU A 160 11.76 -9.46 -1.90
N GLN A 161 12.30 -8.96 -3.02
CA GLN A 161 11.60 -8.88 -4.30
C GLN A 161 11.32 -10.27 -4.90
N GLU A 162 12.30 -11.18 -4.92
CA GLU A 162 12.12 -12.53 -5.47
C GLU A 162 11.17 -13.38 -4.60
N LEU A 163 11.29 -13.31 -3.27
CA LEU A 163 10.35 -13.96 -2.35
C LEU A 163 8.94 -13.37 -2.46
N TYR A 164 8.84 -12.07 -2.73
CA TYR A 164 7.58 -11.42 -3.06
C TYR A 164 7.00 -11.99 -4.36
N ASP A 165 7.76 -12.06 -5.44
CA ASP A 165 7.26 -12.56 -6.73
C ASP A 165 6.74 -14.00 -6.60
N LEU A 166 7.45 -14.85 -5.85
CA LEU A 166 7.00 -16.20 -5.49
C LEU A 166 5.70 -16.21 -4.69
N ALA A 167 5.54 -15.30 -3.72
CA ALA A 167 4.30 -15.19 -2.94
C ALA A 167 3.12 -14.62 -3.75
N THR A 168 3.39 -13.96 -4.87
CA THR A 168 2.38 -13.25 -5.68
C THR A 168 1.96 -14.02 -6.92
N PHE A 169 2.76 -14.99 -7.38
CA PHE A 169 2.58 -15.79 -8.61
C PHE A 169 1.24 -16.57 -8.70
N GLY A 170 0.40 -16.58 -7.66
CA GLY A 170 -0.95 -17.16 -7.69
C GLY A 170 -2.07 -16.31 -7.09
N ILE A 171 -1.80 -15.07 -6.65
CA ILE A 171 -2.77 -14.25 -5.91
C ILE A 171 -3.25 -13.03 -6.73
N ILE A 172 -2.53 -12.62 -7.78
CA ILE A 172 -2.86 -11.41 -8.54
C ILE A 172 -2.94 -11.71 -10.05
N GLU A 173 -3.98 -12.43 -10.44
CA GLU A 173 -4.64 -12.16 -11.72
C GLU A 173 -6.12 -11.94 -11.43
N THR A 174 -6.50 -10.73 -11.03
CA THR A 174 -7.86 -10.27 -11.31
C THR A 174 -7.94 -10.07 -12.82
N GLY A 175 -8.27 -11.14 -13.54
CA GLY A 175 -8.55 -11.10 -14.97
C GLY A 175 -9.70 -10.16 -15.31
N PRO A 176 -10.02 -10.02 -16.62
CA PRO A 176 -11.16 -9.20 -17.04
C PRO A 176 -12.45 -9.67 -16.36
N ARG A 177 -13.14 -8.74 -15.69
CA ARG A 177 -14.46 -8.99 -15.08
C ARG A 177 -15.56 -8.68 -16.07
N ALA A 178 -16.58 -9.54 -16.14
CA ALA A 178 -17.77 -9.27 -16.94
C ALA A 178 -18.51 -8.04 -16.41
N PHE A 179 -18.98 -7.17 -17.31
CA PHE A 179 -19.51 -5.84 -16.94
C PHE A 179 -20.75 -5.91 -16.04
N ASP A 180 -21.61 -6.92 -16.25
CA ASP A 180 -22.79 -7.22 -15.44
C ASP A 180 -22.49 -7.43 -13.94
N SER A 181 -21.41 -8.17 -13.63
CA SER A 181 -20.93 -8.36 -12.25
C SER A 181 -20.53 -7.03 -11.60
N VAL A 182 -19.86 -6.16 -12.36
CA VAL A 182 -19.43 -4.83 -11.91
C VAL A 182 -20.62 -3.90 -11.70
N VAL A 183 -21.61 -3.92 -12.60
CA VAL A 183 -22.84 -3.13 -12.45
C VAL A 183 -23.62 -3.58 -11.21
N SER A 184 -23.71 -4.88 -10.96
CA SER A 184 -24.39 -5.42 -9.77
C SER A 184 -23.70 -4.98 -8.47
N GLU A 185 -22.37 -4.99 -8.44
CA GLU A 185 -21.58 -4.43 -7.33
C GLU A 185 -21.84 -2.93 -7.14
N ALA A 186 -21.88 -2.16 -8.23
CA ALA A 186 -22.13 -0.72 -8.19
C ALA A 186 -23.54 -0.38 -7.67
N ILE A 187 -24.57 -1.13 -8.08
CA ILE A 187 -25.94 -0.97 -7.57
C ILE A 187 -25.99 -1.29 -6.07
N ASN A 188 -25.36 -2.38 -5.63
CA ASN A 188 -25.31 -2.72 -4.20
C ASN A 188 -24.57 -1.65 -3.38
N TYR A 189 -23.50 -1.07 -3.93
CA TYR A 189 -22.81 0.07 -3.31
C TYR A 189 -23.72 1.29 -3.20
N ALA A 190 -24.46 1.63 -4.27
CA ALA A 190 -25.42 2.74 -4.27
C ALA A 190 -26.59 2.49 -3.30
N GLU A 191 -27.08 1.26 -3.19
CA GLU A 191 -28.13 0.88 -2.24
C GLU A 191 -27.66 1.03 -0.79
N LYS A 192 -26.42 0.61 -0.48
CA LYS A 192 -25.80 0.82 0.83
C LYS A 192 -25.63 2.30 1.16
N ALA A 193 -25.31 3.12 0.17
CA ALA A 193 -25.22 4.57 0.32
C ALA A 193 -26.61 5.19 0.57
N PHE A 194 -27.64 4.73 -0.16
CA PHE A 194 -29.01 5.24 -0.04
C PHE A 194 -29.69 4.88 1.28
N LYS A 195 -29.51 3.65 1.78
CA LYS A 195 -30.12 3.18 3.04
C LYS A 195 -29.52 3.82 4.29
N LYS A 196 -28.33 4.40 4.20
CA LYS A 196 -27.71 5.15 5.30
C LYS A 196 -28.15 6.61 5.20
N ASP A 197 -29.32 6.92 5.76
CA ASP A 197 -29.79 8.30 5.89
C ASP A 197 -28.65 9.19 6.42
N SER A 198 -28.26 10.18 5.62
CA SER A 198 -27.27 11.24 5.94
C SER A 198 -25.80 10.86 6.16
N GLU A 199 -25.39 9.59 6.06
CA GLU A 199 -23.98 9.24 6.27
C GLU A 199 -23.17 9.20 4.98
N ILE A 200 -22.21 10.12 4.91
CA ILE A 200 -21.06 10.13 4.01
C ILE A 200 -20.47 8.71 3.88
N VAL A 201 -20.40 8.20 2.64
CA VAL A 201 -20.11 6.79 2.34
C VAL A 201 -18.63 6.45 2.57
N GLY A 202 -17.73 7.39 2.26
CA GLY A 202 -16.29 7.26 2.50
C GLY A 202 -15.89 7.44 3.97
N LEU A 203 -14.59 7.30 4.27
CA LEU A 203 -14.06 7.64 5.58
C LEU A 203 -14.21 9.14 5.83
N LYS A 204 -14.91 9.50 6.91
CA LYS A 204 -15.11 10.89 7.33
C LYS A 204 -13.82 11.46 7.90
N THR A 205 -13.34 12.56 7.34
CA THR A 205 -12.15 13.28 7.81
C THR A 205 -12.35 13.95 9.17
N GLY A 206 -13.61 14.17 9.57
CA GLY A 206 -13.98 14.86 10.80
C GLY A 206 -14.15 16.37 10.62
N LEU A 207 -13.92 16.87 9.40
CA LEU A 207 -14.23 18.24 8.99
C LEU A 207 -15.53 18.19 8.18
N LYS A 208 -16.65 18.60 8.78
CA LYS A 208 -18.00 18.40 8.23
C LYS A 208 -18.17 19.03 6.87
N ASP A 209 -17.75 20.29 6.71
CA ASP A 209 -17.95 20.99 5.44
C ASP A 209 -17.00 20.49 4.35
N PHE A 210 -15.82 20.01 4.75
CA PHE A 210 -14.92 19.33 3.84
C PHE A 210 -15.49 17.99 3.38
N ASP A 211 -15.95 17.15 4.33
CA ASP A 211 -16.52 15.84 4.04
C ASP A 211 -17.76 15.94 3.15
N LYS A 212 -18.63 16.95 3.36
CA LYS A 212 -19.79 17.22 2.49
C LYS A 212 -19.37 17.51 1.03
N LYS A 213 -18.23 18.15 0.82
CA LYS A 213 -17.75 18.53 -0.52
C LYS A 213 -17.06 17.39 -1.25
N ILE A 214 -16.36 16.52 -0.52
CA ILE A 214 -15.61 15.39 -1.13
C ILE A 214 -16.34 14.04 -1.07
N GLY A 215 -17.41 13.92 -0.28
CA GLY A 215 -18.11 12.64 -0.09
C GLY A 215 -17.38 11.65 0.83
N GLY A 216 -16.41 12.13 1.60
CA GLY A 216 -15.48 11.35 2.41
C GLY A 216 -14.32 10.79 1.58
N LEU A 217 -13.41 10.07 2.23
CA LEU A 217 -12.29 9.41 1.55
C LEU A 217 -12.72 8.03 1.05
N HIS A 218 -12.61 7.81 -0.26
CA HIS A 218 -13.01 6.55 -0.87
C HIS A 218 -11.86 5.57 -1.01
N ASN A 219 -12.19 4.28 -0.92
CA ASN A 219 -11.20 3.22 -1.09
C ASN A 219 -10.64 3.23 -2.51
N SER A 220 -9.37 2.84 -2.64
CA SER A 220 -8.64 2.83 -3.90
C SER A 220 -8.24 4.21 -4.45
N ASP A 221 -8.60 5.31 -3.78
CA ASP A 221 -8.22 6.66 -4.21
C ASP A 221 -6.82 7.05 -3.74
N LEU A 222 -6.11 7.76 -4.62
CA LEU A 222 -4.90 8.50 -4.26
C LEU A 222 -5.27 9.98 -4.08
N ILE A 223 -5.11 10.46 -2.85
CA ILE A 223 -5.40 11.83 -2.44
C ILE A 223 -4.08 12.58 -2.23
N ILE A 224 -3.93 13.71 -2.91
CA ILE A 224 -2.76 14.57 -2.78
C ILE A 224 -3.14 15.80 -1.98
N VAL A 225 -2.44 16.04 -0.88
CA VAL A 225 -2.57 17.28 -0.11
C VAL A 225 -1.28 18.08 -0.25
N ALA A 226 -1.38 19.25 -0.84
CA ALA A 226 -0.21 20.05 -1.16
C ALA A 226 -0.33 21.49 -0.66
N GLY A 227 0.82 22.12 -0.52
CA GLY A 227 0.92 23.45 0.07
C GLY A 227 2.37 23.86 0.28
N ARG A 228 2.61 25.16 0.39
CA ARG A 228 3.92 25.70 0.77
C ARG A 228 4.31 25.27 2.20
N PRO A 229 5.59 25.37 2.59
CA PRO A 229 5.98 25.24 4.00
C PRO A 229 5.09 26.10 4.91
N SER A 230 4.83 25.63 6.12
CA SER A 230 4.03 26.33 7.14
C SER A 230 2.54 26.57 6.80
N MET A 231 2.02 26.04 5.69
CA MET A 231 0.58 26.09 5.36
C MET A 231 -0.28 25.09 6.16
N GLY A 232 0.34 24.24 6.98
CA GLY A 232 -0.37 23.29 7.83
C GLY A 232 -0.64 21.92 7.20
N LYS A 233 0.14 21.48 6.19
CA LYS A 233 -0.02 20.14 5.56
C LYS A 233 -0.03 18.99 6.56
N THR A 234 1.04 18.86 7.35
CA THR A 234 1.14 17.82 8.37
C THR A 234 0.03 17.94 9.40
N ALA A 235 -0.30 19.16 9.84
CA ALA A 235 -1.39 19.42 10.79
C ALA A 235 -2.75 18.96 10.26
N PHE A 236 -3.04 19.24 8.99
CA PHE A 236 -4.25 18.77 8.33
C PHE A 236 -4.27 17.24 8.26
N ALA A 237 -3.15 16.63 7.86
CA ALA A 237 -3.02 15.18 7.78
C ALA A 237 -3.18 14.48 9.14
N THR A 238 -2.56 15.01 10.21
CA THR A 238 -2.68 14.46 11.56
C THR A 238 -4.08 14.62 12.12
N ASN A 239 -4.74 15.75 11.85
CA ASN A 239 -6.12 15.99 12.27
C ASN A 239 -7.07 14.96 11.62
N ILE A 240 -6.92 14.70 10.32
CA ILE A 240 -7.65 13.63 9.60
C ILE A 240 -7.32 12.26 10.20
N ALA A 241 -6.04 11.93 10.37
CA ALA A 241 -5.58 10.66 10.90
C ALA A 241 -6.21 10.37 12.27
N PHE A 242 -6.18 11.37 13.15
CA PHE A 242 -6.70 11.30 14.50
C PHE A 242 -8.23 11.10 14.52
N ASN A 243 -8.98 11.92 13.77
CA ASN A 243 -10.44 11.84 13.71
C ASN A 243 -10.91 10.48 13.18
N ILE A 244 -10.27 9.97 12.11
CA ILE A 244 -10.56 8.66 11.55
C ILE A 244 -10.20 7.56 12.55
N SER A 245 -9.03 7.63 13.17
CA SER A 245 -8.60 6.65 14.18
C SER A 245 -9.56 6.58 15.37
N LYS A 246 -10.04 7.72 15.85
CA LYS A 246 -11.02 7.81 16.94
C LYS A 246 -12.36 7.18 16.54
N HIS A 247 -12.82 7.42 15.32
CA HIS A 247 -14.04 6.82 14.80
C HIS A 247 -13.91 5.30 14.58
N LEU A 248 -12.79 4.82 14.02
CA LEU A 248 -12.52 3.40 13.84
C LEU A 248 -12.44 2.68 15.20
N GLN A 249 -11.78 3.29 16.18
CA GLN A 249 -11.71 2.73 17.54
C GLN A 249 -13.10 2.53 18.16
N LYS A 250 -14.02 3.49 17.98
CA LYS A 250 -15.42 3.32 18.42
C LYS A 250 -16.09 2.13 17.74
N LYS A 251 -15.92 1.99 16.42
CA LYS A 251 -16.44 0.83 15.67
C LYS A 251 -15.88 -0.51 16.14
N VAL A 252 -14.60 -0.57 16.49
CA VAL A 252 -13.97 -1.79 17.05
C VAL A 252 -14.57 -2.14 18.42
N LYS A 253 -14.90 -1.14 19.25
CA LYS A 253 -15.58 -1.35 20.52
C LYS A 253 -17.01 -1.87 20.33
N GLU A 254 -17.71 -1.39 19.31
CA GLU A 254 -19.08 -1.83 18.97
C GLU A 254 -19.12 -3.20 18.28
N ASN A 255 -18.10 -3.51 17.46
CA ASN A 255 -17.98 -4.77 16.75
C ASN A 255 -16.53 -5.29 16.83
N PRO A 256 -16.25 -6.28 17.69
CA PRO A 256 -14.90 -6.83 17.89
C PRO A 256 -14.27 -7.45 16.64
N ASN A 257 -15.06 -7.78 15.62
CA ASN A 257 -14.55 -8.29 14.33
C ASN A 257 -14.07 -7.18 13.40
N SER A 258 -14.35 -5.91 13.72
CA SER A 258 -13.79 -4.78 12.99
C SER A 258 -12.30 -4.65 13.32
N LYS A 259 -11.50 -4.53 12.27
CA LYS A 259 -10.03 -4.45 12.35
C LYS A 259 -9.51 -3.16 11.69
N GLY A 260 -10.27 -2.08 11.77
CA GLY A 260 -9.93 -0.86 11.07
C GLY A 260 -8.79 -0.08 11.71
N LYS A 261 -7.74 0.28 10.95
CA LYS A 261 -6.55 1.02 11.43
C LYS A 261 -6.08 2.10 10.44
N VAL A 262 -5.40 3.11 10.94
CA VAL A 262 -4.68 4.13 10.16
C VAL A 262 -3.18 3.89 10.27
N LEU A 263 -2.48 3.95 9.13
CA LEU A 263 -1.02 3.88 9.06
C LEU A 263 -0.46 5.22 8.57
N PHE A 264 0.42 5.83 9.35
CA PHE A 264 1.06 7.11 9.05
C PHE A 264 2.57 6.90 8.85
N TYR A 265 3.04 7.12 7.63
CA TYR A 265 4.47 7.19 7.31
C TYR A 265 4.95 8.63 7.50
N SER A 266 5.77 8.85 8.53
CA SER A 266 6.31 10.16 8.89
C SER A 266 7.77 10.23 8.45
N LEU A 267 8.02 10.61 7.21
CA LEU A 267 9.36 10.62 6.62
C LEU A 267 10.15 11.90 6.97
N GLU A 268 9.45 12.98 7.33
CA GLU A 268 10.07 14.26 7.73
C GLU A 268 10.28 14.39 9.24
N MET A 269 9.33 13.89 10.04
CA MET A 269 9.29 14.06 11.49
C MET A 269 9.42 12.74 12.23
N SER A 270 10.00 12.76 13.44
CA SER A 270 10.01 11.57 14.30
C SER A 270 8.62 11.25 14.85
N SER A 271 8.41 10.00 15.25
CA SER A 271 7.16 9.55 15.87
C SER A 271 6.80 10.35 17.12
N GLU A 272 7.79 10.74 17.93
CA GLU A 272 7.59 11.54 19.15
C GLU A 272 7.14 12.96 18.82
N GLN A 273 7.70 13.58 17.78
CA GLN A 273 7.28 14.91 17.35
C GLN A 273 5.85 14.91 16.82
N LEU A 274 5.48 13.86 16.07
CA LEU A 274 4.12 13.69 15.57
C LEU A 274 3.13 13.45 16.71
N ALA A 275 3.47 12.56 17.66
CA ALA A 275 2.66 12.29 18.84
C ALA A 275 2.47 13.54 19.71
N THR A 276 3.52 14.35 19.89
CA THR A 276 3.45 15.62 20.63
C THR A 276 2.50 16.61 19.96
N ARG A 277 2.46 16.67 18.62
CA ARG A 277 1.49 17.49 17.89
C ARG A 277 0.06 17.00 18.11
N ILE A 278 -0.18 15.69 18.01
CA ILE A 278 -1.51 15.11 18.24
C ILE A 278 -1.97 15.37 19.69
N LEU A 279 -1.06 15.31 20.66
CA LEU A 279 -1.33 15.68 22.06
C LEU A 279 -1.70 17.16 22.21
N SER A 280 -0.94 18.06 21.60
CA SER A 280 -1.22 19.51 21.57
C SER A 280 -2.59 19.82 20.97
N GLU A 281 -2.90 19.19 19.83
CA GLU A 281 -4.17 19.34 19.12
C GLU A 281 -5.40 18.92 19.94
N ASN A 282 -5.23 17.89 20.78
CA ASN A 282 -6.31 17.32 21.60
C ASN A 282 -6.43 17.96 22.98
N SER A 283 -5.31 18.29 23.61
CA SER A 283 -5.29 18.91 24.94
C SER A 283 -5.56 20.41 24.90
N GLY A 284 -5.37 21.06 23.75
CA GLY A 284 -5.42 22.52 23.61
C GLY A 284 -4.20 23.24 24.18
N VAL A 285 -3.20 22.49 24.66
CA VAL A 285 -1.94 23.03 25.20
C VAL A 285 -0.97 23.25 24.05
N ALA A 286 -0.36 24.43 23.96
CA ALA A 286 0.49 24.75 22.81
C ALA A 286 1.71 23.82 22.73
N SER A 287 2.06 23.40 21.52
CA SER A 287 3.17 22.46 21.28
C SER A 287 4.52 22.98 21.82
N GLU A 288 4.71 24.30 21.80
CA GLU A 288 5.90 24.95 22.38
C GLU A 288 5.94 24.80 23.91
N GLN A 289 4.82 24.97 24.60
CA GLN A 289 4.73 24.83 26.05
C GLN A 289 5.03 23.38 26.46
N ILE A 290 4.49 22.40 25.74
CA ILE A 290 4.78 20.97 25.97
C ILE A 290 6.28 20.70 25.84
N ARG A 291 6.90 21.21 24.76
CA ARG A 291 8.33 20.99 24.48
C ARG A 291 9.26 21.70 25.47
N THR A 292 8.91 22.92 25.89
CA THR A 292 9.72 23.73 26.82
C THR A 292 9.48 23.36 28.29
N GLY A 293 8.43 22.59 28.58
CA GLY A 293 8.03 22.23 29.94
C GLY A 293 7.34 23.38 30.69
N ASN A 294 7.06 24.50 30.04
CA ASN A 294 6.36 25.64 30.63
C ASN A 294 4.84 25.43 30.58
N ILE A 295 4.36 24.44 31.34
CA ILE A 295 2.95 24.03 31.41
C ILE A 295 2.38 24.27 32.80
N SER A 296 1.15 24.76 32.87
CA SER A 296 0.45 24.89 34.15
C SER A 296 0.00 23.51 34.67
N LYS A 297 -0.40 23.43 35.95
CA LYS A 297 -0.98 22.21 36.52
C LYS A 297 -2.26 21.77 35.78
N ASN A 298 -3.06 22.74 35.31
CA ASN A 298 -4.27 22.46 34.54
C ASN A 298 -3.92 21.89 33.15
N ASP A 299 -2.92 22.48 32.48
CA ASP A 299 -2.44 21.98 31.18
C ASP A 299 -1.89 20.56 31.29
N PHE A 300 -1.10 20.28 32.34
CA PHE A 300 -0.60 18.94 32.60
C PHE A 300 -1.74 17.93 32.81
N THR A 301 -2.80 18.33 33.52
CA THR A 301 -4.00 17.49 33.71
C THR A 301 -4.70 17.20 32.37
N ASN A 302 -4.83 18.21 31.51
CA ASN A 302 -5.40 18.05 30.16
C ASN A 302 -4.54 17.14 29.27
N LEU A 303 -3.21 17.22 29.38
CA LEU A 303 -2.27 16.36 28.67
C LEU A 303 -2.39 14.89 29.11
N VAL A 304 -2.46 14.62 30.42
CA VAL A 304 -2.62 13.25 30.94
C VAL A 304 -3.92 12.64 30.43
N LYS A 305 -5.04 13.38 30.53
CA LYS A 305 -6.34 12.92 30.00
C LYS A 305 -6.29 12.64 28.49
N SER A 306 -5.63 13.51 27.73
CA SER A 306 -5.47 13.32 26.29
C SER A 306 -4.60 12.11 25.97
N SER A 307 -3.53 11.87 26.74
CA SER A 307 -2.63 10.72 26.58
C SER A 307 -3.36 9.38 26.74
N GLU A 308 -4.28 9.28 27.69
CA GLU A 308 -5.12 8.09 27.87
C GLU A 308 -6.00 7.81 26.65
N GLU A 309 -6.61 8.86 26.07
CA GLU A 309 -7.36 8.74 24.81
C GLU A 309 -6.45 8.29 23.65
N LEU A 310 -5.24 8.84 23.55
CA LEU A 310 -4.28 8.53 22.48
C LEU A 310 -3.73 7.11 22.57
N SER A 311 -3.45 6.61 23.78
CA SER A 311 -2.84 5.29 24.00
C SER A 311 -3.62 4.13 23.36
N ASN A 312 -4.92 4.30 23.20
CA ASN A 312 -5.81 3.27 22.68
C ASN A 312 -6.19 3.48 21.20
N LEU A 313 -5.66 4.51 20.54
CA LEU A 313 -6.03 4.85 19.17
C LEU A 313 -5.63 3.78 18.16
N ALA A 314 -6.45 3.66 17.12
CA ALA A 314 -6.21 2.81 15.96
C ALA A 314 -5.18 3.42 14.97
N LEU A 315 -4.10 4.03 15.48
CA LEU A 315 -3.10 4.75 14.70
C LEU A 315 -1.72 4.12 14.85
N PHE A 316 -1.10 3.72 13.74
CA PHE A 316 0.27 3.24 13.67
C PHE A 316 1.14 4.28 12.99
N ILE A 317 2.32 4.56 13.54
CA ILE A 317 3.29 5.50 12.99
C ILE A 317 4.55 4.72 12.59
N ASP A 318 5.09 5.03 11.43
CA ASP A 318 6.36 4.53 10.93
C ASP A 318 7.20 5.73 10.48
N ASP A 319 8.25 6.05 11.23
CA ASP A 319 9.17 7.16 10.98
C ASP A 319 10.51 6.70 10.40
N SER A 320 10.54 5.51 9.82
CA SER A 320 11.74 5.01 9.16
C SER A 320 12.16 5.96 8.02
N PRO A 321 13.42 6.43 8.01
CA PRO A 321 13.88 7.34 6.96
C PRO A 321 14.05 6.61 5.63
N ALA A 322 14.03 7.37 4.53
CA ALA A 322 14.42 6.93 3.20
C ALA A 322 13.67 5.68 2.66
N LEU A 323 12.37 5.56 2.96
CA LEU A 323 11.56 4.43 2.50
C LEU A 323 11.30 4.49 0.99
N SER A 324 11.45 3.33 0.33
CA SER A 324 11.00 3.11 -1.03
C SER A 324 9.51 2.75 -1.09
N VAL A 325 8.88 2.91 -2.26
CA VAL A 325 7.46 2.52 -2.45
C VAL A 325 7.22 1.04 -2.19
N SER A 326 8.18 0.17 -2.55
CA SER A 326 8.11 -1.26 -2.24
C SER A 326 8.11 -1.52 -0.73
N SER A 327 8.96 -0.82 0.02
CA SER A 327 9.01 -0.91 1.49
C SER A 327 7.70 -0.46 2.13
N ILE A 328 7.16 0.67 1.69
CA ILE A 328 5.84 1.19 2.12
C ILE A 328 4.76 0.12 1.86
N ARG A 329 4.71 -0.42 0.64
CA ARG A 329 3.75 -1.46 0.23
C ARG A 329 3.85 -2.72 1.09
N THR A 330 5.06 -3.25 1.31
CA THR A 330 5.29 -4.45 2.10
C THR A 330 4.84 -4.28 3.56
N ARG A 331 5.17 -3.14 4.17
CA ARG A 331 4.78 -2.83 5.56
C ARG A 331 3.27 -2.64 5.70
N ALA A 332 2.64 -1.90 4.77
CA ALA A 332 1.19 -1.71 4.74
C ALA A 332 0.43 -3.04 4.57
N ARG A 333 0.87 -3.92 3.65
CA ARG A 333 0.33 -5.28 3.48
C ARG A 333 0.43 -6.10 4.76
N ARG A 334 1.58 -6.06 5.42
CA ARG A 334 1.81 -6.79 6.68
C ARG A 334 0.84 -6.32 7.76
N LEU A 335 0.64 -5.01 7.90
CA LEU A 335 -0.31 -4.45 8.86
C LEU A 335 -1.75 -4.85 8.51
N LYS A 336 -2.16 -4.68 7.25
CA LYS A 336 -3.51 -5.05 6.79
C LYS A 336 -3.84 -6.52 7.07
N ARG A 337 -2.90 -7.45 6.87
CA ARG A 337 -3.11 -8.87 7.16
C ARG A 337 -3.25 -9.18 8.66
N LYS A 338 -2.48 -8.51 9.51
CA LYS A 338 -2.46 -8.78 10.96
C LYS A 338 -3.61 -8.07 11.68
N GLU A 339 -3.70 -6.77 11.49
CA GLU A 339 -4.51 -5.86 12.30
C GLU A 339 -5.62 -5.16 11.51
N GLY A 340 -5.68 -5.36 10.18
CA GLY A 340 -6.49 -4.59 9.23
C GLY A 340 -5.94 -3.18 8.96
N LEU A 341 -6.50 -2.51 7.96
CA LEU A 341 -6.04 -1.19 7.48
C LEU A 341 -7.14 -0.52 6.66
N ASP A 342 -7.44 0.75 6.97
CA ASP A 342 -8.45 1.56 6.29
C ASP A 342 -7.88 2.84 5.67
N LEU A 343 -6.74 3.36 6.15
CA LEU A 343 -6.14 4.58 5.62
C LEU A 343 -4.62 4.52 5.71
N ILE A 344 -3.96 4.98 4.66
CA ILE A 344 -2.53 5.22 4.63
C ILE A 344 -2.29 6.72 4.45
N ILE A 345 -1.40 7.30 5.25
CA ILE A 345 -0.95 8.69 5.11
C ILE A 345 0.57 8.69 4.97
N ILE A 346 1.10 9.51 4.06
CA ILE A 346 2.55 9.64 3.83
C ILE A 346 2.93 11.12 3.85
N ASP A 347 3.78 11.50 4.80
CA ASP A 347 4.35 12.84 4.96
C ASP A 347 5.87 12.80 4.74
N TYR A 348 6.40 13.10 3.55
CA TYR A 348 5.76 13.56 2.32
C TYR A 348 6.44 12.92 1.09
N LEU A 349 5.79 13.00 -0.08
CA LEU A 349 6.16 12.28 -1.31
C LEU A 349 7.63 12.41 -1.70
N GLN A 350 8.18 13.62 -1.60
CA GLN A 350 9.53 13.93 -2.07
C GLN A 350 10.64 13.25 -1.24
N LEU A 351 10.33 12.68 -0.07
CA LEU A 351 11.29 11.92 0.75
C LEU A 351 11.26 10.41 0.48
N ILE A 352 10.33 9.93 -0.37
CA ILE A 352 10.31 8.55 -0.81
C ILE A 352 11.46 8.34 -1.79
N THR A 353 12.24 7.28 -1.57
CA THR A 353 13.37 6.92 -2.43
C THR A 353 12.90 6.07 -3.61
N SER A 354 13.43 6.36 -4.80
CA SER A 354 13.32 5.44 -5.94
C SER A 354 14.56 4.58 -6.07
N THR A 355 14.36 3.31 -6.39
CA THR A 355 15.41 2.31 -6.61
C THR A 355 16.15 2.47 -7.95
N SER A 356 15.83 3.49 -8.76
CA SER A 356 16.45 3.69 -10.08
C SER A 356 17.82 4.37 -10.01
N LYS A 357 18.90 3.61 -10.27
CA LYS A 357 20.35 3.97 -10.20
C LYS A 357 20.86 5.12 -11.12
N ASN A 358 20.02 5.84 -11.88
CA ASN A 358 20.47 6.90 -12.80
C ASN A 358 20.22 8.31 -12.23
N LEU A 359 21.22 8.83 -11.52
CA LEU A 359 21.13 9.97 -10.59
C LEU A 359 21.03 11.38 -11.19
N ASN A 360 21.26 11.58 -12.49
CA ASN A 360 21.55 12.94 -12.99
C ASN A 360 20.45 13.69 -13.77
N ASP A 361 19.27 13.10 -14.09
CA ASP A 361 18.29 13.88 -14.90
C ASP A 361 16.80 13.52 -14.78
N ASN A 362 16.37 12.75 -13.77
CA ASN A 362 15.04 12.12 -13.81
C ASN A 362 14.16 12.27 -12.57
N ARG A 363 14.29 13.38 -11.81
CA ARG A 363 13.39 13.64 -10.67
C ARG A 363 11.91 13.62 -11.06
N VAL A 364 11.58 14.09 -12.26
CA VAL A 364 10.22 14.03 -12.81
C VAL A 364 9.73 12.60 -12.97
N LYS A 365 10.57 11.74 -13.56
CA LYS A 365 10.28 10.32 -13.74
C LYS A 365 10.17 9.61 -12.39
N GLU A 366 11.05 9.95 -11.45
CA GLU A 366 11.04 9.42 -10.09
C GLU A 366 9.71 9.66 -9.39
N VAL A 367 9.24 10.92 -9.38
CA VAL A 367 7.96 11.29 -8.78
C VAL A 367 6.79 10.61 -9.52
N SER A 368 6.90 10.44 -10.84
CA SER A 368 5.91 9.72 -11.64
C SER A 368 5.83 8.23 -11.26
N ASP A 369 6.96 7.57 -11.06
CA ASP A 369 7.02 6.17 -10.65
C ASP A 369 6.49 6.00 -9.22
N ILE A 370 6.83 6.94 -8.32
CA ILE A 370 6.34 6.96 -6.94
C ILE A 370 4.81 7.05 -6.91
N THR A 371 4.24 8.01 -7.62
CA THR A 371 2.80 8.29 -7.59
C THR A 371 1.98 7.18 -8.23
N ARG A 372 2.45 6.60 -9.33
CA ARG A 372 1.89 5.39 -9.91
C ARG A 372 1.94 4.20 -8.95
N GLY A 373 3.06 4.02 -8.27
CA GLY A 373 3.22 2.97 -7.26
C GLY A 373 2.26 3.14 -6.08
N LEU A 374 2.04 4.37 -5.61
CA LEU A 374 1.08 4.68 -4.55
C LEU A 374 -0.37 4.50 -5.01
N LYS A 375 -0.71 4.86 -6.26
CA LYS A 375 -2.04 4.58 -6.82
C LYS A 375 -2.28 3.08 -6.95
N ALA A 376 -1.27 2.31 -7.38
CA ALA A 376 -1.33 0.86 -7.41
C ALA A 376 -1.53 0.27 -5.99
N LEU A 377 -0.81 0.79 -5.00
CA LEU A 377 -0.97 0.42 -3.59
C LEU A 377 -2.40 0.68 -3.09
N ALA A 378 -2.95 1.86 -3.37
CA ALA A 378 -4.32 2.23 -2.99
C ALA A 378 -5.34 1.22 -3.54
N LYS A 379 -5.25 0.91 -4.85
CA LYS A 379 -6.15 -0.03 -5.53
C LYS A 379 -6.01 -1.46 -5.00
N GLU A 380 -4.78 -1.92 -4.84
CA GLU A 380 -4.50 -3.28 -4.40
C GLU A 380 -4.94 -3.51 -2.95
N LEU A 381 -4.63 -2.56 -2.07
CA LEU A 381 -5.07 -2.64 -0.69
C LEU A 381 -6.52 -2.15 -0.51
N ASN A 382 -7.19 -1.68 -1.55
CA ASN A 382 -8.55 -1.15 -1.46
C ASN A 382 -8.74 -0.19 -0.26
N VAL A 383 -7.81 0.75 -0.09
CA VAL A 383 -7.83 1.79 0.96
C VAL A 383 -7.48 3.14 0.34
N PRO A 384 -8.02 4.27 0.84
CA PRO A 384 -7.50 5.58 0.51
C PRO A 384 -6.03 5.73 0.92
N VAL A 385 -5.25 6.40 0.06
CA VAL A 385 -3.87 6.80 0.35
C VAL A 385 -3.79 8.32 0.26
N ILE A 386 -3.49 8.99 1.37
CA ILE A 386 -3.18 10.42 1.41
C ILE A 386 -1.67 10.59 1.32
N ALA A 387 -1.19 11.33 0.32
CA ALA A 387 0.21 11.67 0.21
C ALA A 387 0.40 13.18 0.22
N LEU A 388 1.24 13.67 1.13
CA LEU A 388 1.55 15.08 1.23
C LEU A 388 2.58 15.45 0.17
N SER A 389 2.42 16.63 -0.42
CA SER A 389 3.35 17.15 -1.43
C SER A 389 3.71 18.60 -1.17
N GLN A 390 4.98 18.95 -1.39
CA GLN A 390 5.42 20.33 -1.34
C GLN A 390 5.26 21.01 -2.71
N LEU A 391 4.82 22.27 -2.70
CA LEU A 391 4.69 23.09 -3.91
C LEU A 391 6.01 23.78 -4.28
N SER A 392 6.14 24.09 -5.57
CA SER A 392 7.16 24.99 -6.12
C SER A 392 7.25 26.29 -5.34
N ARG A 393 8.46 26.87 -5.28
CA ARG A 393 8.63 28.25 -4.80
C ARG A 393 8.01 29.28 -5.74
N LYS A 394 7.85 28.95 -7.03
CA LYS A 394 7.27 29.84 -8.07
C LYS A 394 5.88 30.38 -7.76
N VAL A 395 5.12 29.71 -6.89
CA VAL A 395 3.82 30.19 -6.39
C VAL A 395 3.95 31.57 -5.74
N GLU A 396 5.08 31.82 -5.07
CA GLU A 396 5.32 33.05 -4.32
C GLU A 396 5.69 34.25 -5.21
N ASP A 397 6.10 33.98 -6.45
CA ASP A 397 6.47 35.00 -7.44
C ASP A 397 5.23 35.61 -8.13
N ARG A 398 4.07 34.96 -8.02
CA ARG A 398 2.80 35.47 -8.58
C ARG A 398 2.14 36.46 -7.63
N GLU A 399 1.41 37.41 -8.20
CA GLU A 399 0.51 38.29 -7.43
C GLU A 399 -0.56 37.48 -6.70
N GLU A 400 -1.24 36.58 -7.43
CA GLU A 400 -2.17 35.60 -6.85
C GLU A 400 -1.39 34.39 -6.32
N LYS A 401 -1.22 34.35 -5.00
CA LYS A 401 -0.45 33.30 -4.29
C LYS A 401 -1.26 32.02 -4.04
N ARG A 402 -2.52 31.96 -4.47
CA ARG A 402 -3.33 30.74 -4.38
C ARG A 402 -2.74 29.65 -5.30
N PRO A 403 -2.48 28.44 -4.78
CA PRO A 403 -1.92 27.36 -5.59
C PRO A 403 -2.84 26.88 -6.72
N GLN A 404 -2.22 26.37 -7.77
CA GLN A 404 -2.83 25.79 -8.96
C GLN A 404 -2.15 24.45 -9.28
N LEU A 405 -2.76 23.61 -10.13
CA LEU A 405 -2.23 22.28 -10.47
C LEU A 405 -0.80 22.33 -11.03
N SER A 406 -0.48 23.35 -11.83
CA SER A 406 0.86 23.60 -12.37
C SER A 406 1.95 23.79 -11.30
N ASP A 407 1.58 24.08 -10.05
CA ASP A 407 2.50 24.37 -8.97
C ASP A 407 3.04 23.11 -8.26
N LEU A 408 2.47 21.94 -8.55
CA LEU A 408 2.98 20.61 -8.19
C LEU A 408 4.22 20.25 -9.02
N ARG A 409 5.18 21.18 -9.12
CA ARG A 409 6.38 21.13 -9.96
C ARG A 409 6.97 19.72 -10.04
N GLU A 410 7.51 19.39 -11.21
CA GLU A 410 8.19 18.12 -11.48
C GLU A 410 7.24 16.93 -11.69
N SER A 411 5.92 17.12 -11.83
CA SER A 411 5.01 15.96 -11.81
C SER A 411 3.64 16.15 -12.46
N GLY A 412 3.59 16.32 -13.79
CA GLY A 412 2.34 16.11 -14.54
C GLY A 412 1.70 14.74 -14.22
N ALA A 413 2.51 13.75 -13.82
CA ALA A 413 2.05 12.46 -13.33
C ALA A 413 1.29 12.52 -11.99
N ILE A 414 1.68 13.37 -11.03
CA ILE A 414 0.89 13.54 -9.78
C ILE A 414 -0.53 13.96 -10.14
N GLU A 415 -0.65 14.97 -11.01
CA GLU A 415 -1.94 15.46 -11.46
C GLU A 415 -2.73 14.36 -12.16
N GLN A 416 -2.11 13.55 -13.03
CA GLN A 416 -2.80 12.50 -13.77
C GLN A 416 -3.26 11.34 -12.88
N ASP A 417 -2.40 10.86 -11.98
CA ASP A 417 -2.61 9.65 -11.19
C ASP A 417 -3.50 9.86 -9.95
N ALA A 418 -3.52 11.07 -9.39
CA ALA A 418 -4.34 11.41 -8.23
C ALA A 418 -5.84 11.47 -8.58
N ASP A 419 -6.71 10.98 -7.70
CA ASP A 419 -8.17 11.10 -7.85
C ASP A 419 -8.71 12.38 -7.19
N LEU A 420 -8.00 12.89 -6.18
CA LEU A 420 -8.32 14.12 -5.45
C LEU A 420 -7.03 14.92 -5.20
N VAL A 421 -7.02 16.21 -5.55
CA VAL A 421 -5.91 17.13 -5.25
C VAL A 421 -6.45 18.30 -4.44
N ILE A 422 -5.86 18.50 -3.26
CA ILE A 422 -6.24 19.54 -2.30
C ILE A 422 -5.03 20.45 -2.07
N PHE A 423 -5.22 21.76 -2.24
CA PHE A 423 -4.24 22.75 -1.82
C PHE A 423 -4.65 23.41 -0.52
N LEU A 424 -3.72 23.47 0.43
CA LEU A 424 -3.88 24.27 1.64
C LEU A 424 -3.30 25.67 1.42
N TYR A 425 -4.12 26.67 1.70
CA TYR A 425 -3.77 28.07 1.55
C TYR A 425 -4.21 28.86 2.79
N ARG A 426 -3.35 29.73 3.29
CA ARG A 426 -3.62 30.64 4.40
C ARG A 426 -3.26 32.05 3.98
N GLU A 427 -4.25 32.89 3.74
CA GLU A 427 -4.03 34.28 3.29
C GLU A 427 -3.31 35.10 4.37
N GLU A 428 -3.68 34.90 5.64
CA GLU A 428 -3.05 35.48 6.83
C GLU A 428 -1.52 35.36 6.81
N TYR A 429 -0.98 34.20 6.43
CA TYR A 429 0.47 33.96 6.38
C TYR A 429 1.19 34.90 5.41
N TYR A 430 0.54 35.25 4.30
CA TYR A 430 1.13 36.13 3.30
C TYR A 430 0.95 37.60 3.67
N LEU A 431 -0.22 37.98 4.18
CA LEU A 431 -0.52 39.34 4.60
C LEU A 431 0.33 39.77 5.80
N ALA A 432 0.60 38.88 6.75
CA ALA A 432 1.48 39.13 7.90
C ALA A 432 2.91 39.56 7.50
N ARG A 433 3.37 39.23 6.29
CA ARG A 433 4.70 39.61 5.80
C ARG A 433 4.72 40.93 5.02
N THR A 434 3.56 41.50 4.76
CA THR A 434 3.41 42.73 4.00
C THR A 434 2.83 43.85 4.86
N GLU A 435 3.03 43.78 6.18
CA GLU A 435 2.57 44.77 7.15
C GLU A 435 3.15 46.16 6.81
N PRO A 436 2.29 47.16 6.51
CA PRO A 436 2.73 48.53 6.27
C PRO A 436 3.15 49.24 7.56
N THR A 437 3.84 50.37 7.44
CA THR A 437 4.21 51.18 8.61
C THR A 437 2.98 51.60 9.41
N GLU A 438 3.03 51.39 10.73
CA GLU A 438 1.99 51.78 11.68
C GLU A 438 1.61 53.27 11.52
N GLY A 439 0.31 53.56 11.65
CA GLY A 439 -0.22 54.92 11.55
C GLY A 439 -0.47 55.44 10.13
N THR A 440 -0.18 54.65 9.08
CA THR A 440 -0.54 54.99 7.70
C THR A 440 -1.96 54.51 7.34
N GLU A 441 -2.61 55.14 6.35
CA GLU A 441 -3.92 54.69 5.83
C GLU A 441 -3.85 53.24 5.29
N LYS A 442 -2.70 52.86 4.74
CA LYS A 442 -2.40 51.48 4.31
C LYS A 442 -2.39 50.50 5.48
N HIS A 443 -1.95 50.92 6.67
CA HIS A 443 -1.98 50.08 7.86
C HIS A 443 -3.42 49.83 8.32
N THR A 444 -4.29 50.85 8.30
CA THR A 444 -5.71 50.67 8.66
C THR A 444 -6.41 49.66 7.75
N THR A 445 -6.20 49.76 6.44
CA THR A 445 -6.76 48.81 5.46
C THR A 445 -6.16 47.41 5.61
N TRP A 446 -4.87 47.30 5.94
CA TRP A 446 -4.23 46.03 6.23
C TRP A 446 -4.79 45.37 7.50
N VAL A 447 -5.01 46.12 8.58
CA VAL A 447 -5.60 45.60 9.83
C VAL A 447 -6.99 45.03 9.56
N SER A 448 -7.85 45.77 8.85
CA SER A 448 -9.19 45.27 8.49
C SER A 448 -9.11 43.98 7.67
N LYS A 449 -8.18 43.91 6.71
CA LYS A 449 -7.99 42.69 5.91
C LYS A 449 -7.43 41.52 6.76
N MET A 450 -6.54 41.79 7.72
CA MET A 450 -6.01 40.77 8.63
C MET A 450 -7.10 40.20 9.53
N ASP A 451 -8.00 41.05 10.05
CA ASP A 451 -9.14 40.60 10.86
C ASP A 451 -10.08 39.68 10.06
N GLU A 452 -10.33 39.97 8.77
CA GLU A 452 -11.16 39.13 7.89
C GLU A 452 -10.58 37.74 7.64
N VAL A 453 -9.24 37.63 7.58
CA VAL A 453 -8.55 36.35 7.29
C VAL A 453 -7.97 35.69 8.53
N HIS A 454 -8.18 36.26 9.71
CA HIS A 454 -7.62 35.77 10.97
C HIS A 454 -8.10 34.34 11.25
N ASN A 455 -7.16 33.43 11.51
CA ASN A 455 -7.41 31.99 11.66
C ASN A 455 -8.18 31.33 10.48
N LEU A 456 -8.25 31.96 9.32
CA LEU A 456 -8.89 31.40 8.13
C LEU A 456 -7.89 30.60 7.31
N ALA A 457 -8.26 29.36 6.99
CA ALA A 457 -7.57 28.53 6.02
C ALA A 457 -8.53 28.09 4.91
N GLU A 458 -8.01 27.92 3.70
CA GLU A 458 -8.73 27.38 2.56
C GLU A 458 -8.17 26.00 2.21
N ALA A 459 -9.04 25.00 2.15
CA ALA A 459 -8.78 23.74 1.46
C ALA A 459 -9.37 23.82 0.05
N ILE A 460 -8.51 24.04 -0.94
CA ILE A 460 -8.86 24.22 -2.34
C ILE A 460 -8.85 22.85 -3.03
N ILE A 461 -10.02 22.32 -3.36
CA ILE A 461 -10.18 21.08 -4.12
C ILE A 461 -9.95 21.42 -5.60
N ALA A 462 -8.71 21.26 -6.06
CA ALA A 462 -8.27 21.64 -7.40
C ALA A 462 -8.50 20.56 -8.45
N LYS A 463 -8.57 19.29 -8.04
CA LYS A 463 -8.97 18.15 -8.89
C LYS A 463 -9.86 17.23 -8.07
N HIS A 464 -10.96 16.78 -8.64
CA HIS A 464 -11.81 15.75 -8.04
C HIS A 464 -12.39 14.87 -9.15
N ARG A 465 -12.02 13.58 -9.17
CA ARG A 465 -12.45 12.64 -10.22
C ARG A 465 -13.92 12.24 -10.12
N HIS A 466 -14.50 12.36 -8.94
CA HIS A 466 -15.85 11.87 -8.60
C HIS A 466 -16.83 12.99 -8.28
N GLY A 467 -16.44 14.25 -8.43
CA GLY A 467 -17.27 15.41 -8.08
C GLY A 467 -16.67 16.74 -8.54
N PRO A 468 -17.28 17.87 -8.18
CA PRO A 468 -16.85 19.18 -8.64
C PRO A 468 -15.62 19.68 -7.89
N ILE A 469 -14.85 20.56 -8.54
CA ILE A 469 -13.85 21.40 -7.86
C ILE A 469 -14.56 22.42 -6.97
N SER A 470 -13.96 22.74 -5.83
CA SER A 470 -14.52 23.73 -4.90
C SER A 470 -13.47 24.25 -3.92
N LYS A 471 -13.84 25.24 -3.12
CA LYS A 471 -13.03 25.74 -2.01
C LYS A 471 -13.82 25.54 -0.72
N VAL A 472 -13.13 25.07 0.31
CA VAL A 472 -13.70 24.88 1.64
C VAL A 472 -12.97 25.80 2.61
N LYS A 473 -13.71 26.65 3.31
CA LYS A 473 -13.18 27.46 4.40
C LYS A 473 -13.08 26.60 5.65
N LEU A 474 -11.93 26.68 6.31
CA LEU A 474 -11.63 25.98 7.55
C LEU A 474 -11.10 27.00 8.56
N HIS A 475 -11.34 26.76 9.83
CA HIS A 475 -10.67 27.49 10.89
C HIS A 475 -9.35 26.79 11.22
N PHE A 476 -8.26 27.55 11.29
CA PHE A 476 -6.94 27.07 11.67
C PHE A 476 -6.49 27.76 12.95
N ASN A 477 -6.28 26.99 14.02
CA ASN A 477 -5.72 27.50 15.26
C ASN A 477 -4.18 27.35 15.25
N PRO A 478 -3.40 28.46 15.23
CA PRO A 478 -1.95 28.40 15.17
C PRO A 478 -1.28 27.82 16.43
N SER A 479 -1.86 28.01 17.63
CA SER A 479 -1.22 27.60 18.88
C SER A 479 -1.23 26.09 19.09
N SER A 480 -2.33 25.44 18.71
CA SER A 480 -2.51 23.99 18.74
C SER A 480 -2.25 23.33 17.38
N THR A 481 -1.96 24.12 16.34
CA THR A 481 -1.80 23.66 14.94
C THR A 481 -2.96 22.78 14.47
N LYS A 482 -4.19 23.21 14.75
CA LYS A 482 -5.42 22.41 14.55
C LYS A 482 -6.32 23.00 13.46
N PHE A 483 -6.87 22.14 12.62
CA PHE A 483 -7.98 22.49 11.72
C PHE A 483 -9.32 22.13 12.35
N SER A 484 -10.33 22.98 12.13
CA SER A 484 -11.72 22.74 12.51
C SER A 484 -12.67 23.33 11.46
N ASP A 485 -13.94 22.95 11.52
CA ASP A 485 -14.97 23.58 10.70
C ASP A 485 -14.99 25.11 10.94
N PHE A 486 -15.15 25.87 9.85
CA PHE A 486 -15.27 27.32 9.93
C PHE A 486 -16.71 27.69 10.29
N ILE A 487 -16.90 28.43 11.38
CA ILE A 487 -18.22 28.96 11.76
C ILE A 487 -18.28 30.39 11.25
N ASP A 488 -19.10 30.63 10.24
CA ASP A 488 -19.33 31.98 9.73
C ASP A 488 -20.24 32.72 10.71
N ASN A 489 -19.72 33.77 11.38
CA ASN A 489 -20.47 34.54 12.39
C ASN A 489 -21.74 35.20 11.83
N ASN A 490 -21.93 35.21 10.50
CA ASN A 490 -23.13 35.70 9.83
C ASN A 490 -24.24 34.64 9.64
N ASN A 491 -24.01 33.37 9.98
CA ASN A 491 -25.00 32.30 9.92
C ASN A 491 -25.27 31.70 11.30
N PHE A 492 -25.85 32.51 12.20
CA PHE A 492 -26.70 31.98 13.25
C PHE A 492 -28.10 31.79 12.66
N SER A 493 -28.31 30.67 11.97
CA SER A 493 -29.64 30.21 11.60
C SER A 493 -29.77 28.73 11.92
N ASP A 494 -30.55 28.50 12.99
CA ASP A 494 -31.21 27.28 13.50
C ASP A 494 -30.39 26.02 13.83
#